data_AF-A0A497NH04-F1
#
_entry.id   AF-A0A497NH04-F1
#
_cell.length_a   1.000
_cell.length_b   1.000
_cell.length_c   1.000
_cell.angle_alpha   90.00
_cell.angle_beta   90.00
_cell.angle_gamma   90.00
#
_symmetry.space_group_name_H-M   'P 1'
#
loop_
_entity.id
_entity.type
_entity.pdbx_description
1 polymer ?
#
loop_
_entity_poly.entity_id
_entity_poly.type
_entity_poly.pdbx_seq_one_letter_code
_entity_poly.pdbx_strand_id
1 'polypeptide(L)' 'MDLARRYVDLARKIGMRYKVRLPIEYRWMICKHCKHFLFPGKTSRTRIQQKREPHIVVTCLSCGGYNRMPLNQRRNKT' A
#
# COMPACT_ATOMS: atom_id res chain seq x y z
N MET A 1 -11.43 -13.12 2.54
CA MET A 1 -10.22 -12.25 2.42
C MET A 1 -9.14 -12.65 3.44
N ASP A 2 -9.33 -13.75 4.16
CA ASP A 2 -8.55 -14.06 5.36
C ASP A 2 -7.19 -14.69 5.05
N LEU A 3 -7.08 -15.44 3.95
CA LEU A 3 -5.80 -15.90 3.43
C LEU A 3 -4.88 -14.74 3.03
N ALA A 4 -5.42 -13.73 2.35
CA ALA A 4 -4.65 -12.55 1.94
C ALA A 4 -4.12 -11.76 3.15
N ARG A 5 -4.94 -11.61 4.21
CA ARG A 5 -4.52 -11.01 5.49
C ARG A 5 -3.38 -11.80 6.11
N ARG A 6 -3.55 -13.12 6.23
CA ARG A 6 -2.54 -14.03 6.79
C ARG A 6 -1.21 -13.95 6.05
N TYR A 7 -1.22 -13.88 4.72
CA TYR A 7 0.01 -13.75 3.93
C TYR A 7 0.71 -12.41 4.13
N VAL A 8 -0.04 -11.30 4.19
CA VAL A 8 0.54 -9.98 4.49
C VAL A 8 1.15 -9.95 5.88
N ASP A 9 0.50 -10.57 6.86
CA ASP A 9 1.02 -10.65 8.23
C ASP A 9 2.31 -11.49 8.30
N LEU A 10 2.36 -12.62 7.59
CA LEU A 10 3.58 -13.43 7.49
C LEU A 10 4.72 -12.65 6.81
N ALA A 11 4.44 -12.01 5.67
CA ALA A 11 5.44 -11.21 4.95
C ALA A 11 6.01 -10.08 5.84
N ARG A 12 5.15 -9.41 6.63
CA ARG A 12 5.57 -8.40 7.60
C ARG A 12 6.42 -8.98 8.72
N LYS A 13 6.02 -10.11 9.30
CA LYS A 13 6.79 -10.78 10.36
C LYS A 13 8.18 -11.20 9.88
N ILE A 14 8.27 -11.74 8.66
CA ILE A 14 9.54 -12.10 8.02
C ILE A 14 10.39 -10.83 7.81
N GLY A 15 9.82 -9.78 7.20
CA GLY A 15 10.54 -8.52 6.97
C GLY A 15 11.04 -7.87 8.27
N MET A 16 10.25 -7.90 9.34
CA MET A 16 10.67 -7.39 10.65
C MET A 16 11.79 -8.24 11.27
N ARG A 17 11.68 -9.57 11.20
CA ARG A 17 12.68 -10.50 11.75
C ARG A 17 14.04 -10.32 11.09
N TYR A 18 14.06 -10.23 9.76
CA TYR A 18 15.30 -10.08 8.99
C TYR A 18 15.71 -8.62 8.76
N LYS A 19 14.96 -7.64 9.30
CA LYS A 19 15.13 -6.19 9.06
C LYS A 19 15.18 -5.83 7.57
N VAL A 20 14.49 -6.59 6.72
CA VAL A 20 14.41 -6.36 5.27
C VAL A 20 13.22 -5.46 4.95
N ARG A 21 13.46 -4.45 4.12
CA ARG A 21 12.40 -3.57 3.63
C ARG A 21 11.57 -4.31 2.58
N LEU A 22 10.24 -4.30 2.72
CA LEU A 22 9.37 -4.81 1.66
C LEU A 22 9.66 -4.07 0.34
N PRO A 23 9.72 -4.80 -0.79
CA PRO A 23 9.81 -4.19 -2.12
C PRO A 23 8.74 -3.13 -2.32
N ILE A 24 9.07 -2.10 -3.10
CA ILE A 24 8.21 -0.92 -3.25
C ILE A 24 6.84 -1.25 -3.83
N GLU A 25 6.79 -2.23 -4.75
CA GLU A 25 5.57 -2.73 -5.40
C GLU A 25 4.57 -3.27 -4.37
N TYR A 26 5.03 -4.15 -3.47
CA TYR A 26 4.19 -4.74 -2.44
C TYR A 26 3.85 -3.76 -1.31
N ARG A 27 4.73 -2.80 -1.03
CA ARG A 27 4.50 -1.77 -0.01
C ARG A 27 3.25 -0.94 -0.30
N TRP A 28 2.92 -0.73 -1.59
CA TRP A 28 1.75 0.05 -1.99
C TRP A 28 0.45 -0.73 -1.89
N MET A 29 0.53 -2.05 -2.04
CA MET A 29 -0.59 -2.98 -1.92
C MET A 29 -0.98 -3.28 -0.47
N ILE A 30 -0.38 -2.60 0.51
CA ILE A 30 -0.67 -2.81 1.94
C ILE A 30 -1.14 -1.51 2.57
N CYS A 31 -2.26 -1.56 3.30
CA CYS A 31 -2.75 -0.41 4.06
C CYS A 31 -1.76 -0.03 5.17
N LYS A 32 -1.44 1.27 5.31
CA LYS A 32 -0.56 1.73 6.40
C LYS A 32 -1.23 1.67 7.77
N HIS A 33 -2.56 1.67 7.84
CA HIS A 33 -3.33 1.64 9.09
C HIS A 33 -3.62 0.20 9.51
N CYS A 34 -4.56 -0.47 8.84
CA CYS A 34 -5.02 -1.82 9.21
C CYS A 34 -4.13 -2.96 8.68
N LYS A 35 -3.08 -2.66 7.90
CA LYS A 35 -2.18 -3.66 7.28
C LYS A 35 -2.85 -4.69 6.38
N HIS A 36 -4.09 -4.44 5.96
CA HIS A 36 -4.78 -5.31 5.03
C HIS A 36 -4.23 -5.17 3.61
N PHE A 37 -4.40 -6.23 2.83
CA PHE A 37 -4.14 -6.23 1.41
C PHE A 37 -5.13 -5.32 0.65
N LEU A 38 -4.58 -4.39 -0.13
CA LEU A 38 -5.29 -3.43 -0.96
C LEU A 38 -5.31 -3.94 -2.39
N PHE A 39 -6.45 -4.44 -2.82
CA PHE A 39 -6.73 -4.79 -4.20
C PHE A 39 -7.56 -3.66 -4.83
N PRO A 40 -7.06 -2.98 -5.88
CA PRO A 40 -7.82 -1.94 -6.58
C PRO A 40 -9.18 -2.46 -7.05
N GLY A 41 -10.25 -1.73 -6.77
CA GLY A 41 -11.60 -2.07 -7.20
C GLY A 41 -12.36 -3.02 -6.28
N LYS A 42 -11.70 -3.83 -5.43
CA LYS A 42 -12.38 -4.69 -4.43
C LYS A 42 -12.25 -4.18 -3.00
N THR A 43 -11.03 -4.04 -2.50
CA THR A 43 -10.78 -3.62 -1.10
C THR A 43 -10.23 -2.20 -0.99
N SER A 44 -9.92 -1.58 -2.13
CA SER A 44 -9.39 -0.23 -2.20
C SER A 44 -9.98 0.57 -3.35
N ARG A 45 -10.09 1.88 -3.14
CA ARG A 45 -10.48 2.86 -4.15
C ARG A 45 -9.26 3.70 -4.50
N THR A 46 -8.79 3.60 -5.73
CA THR A 46 -7.65 4.37 -6.25
C THR A 46 -8.17 5.57 -7.04
N ARG A 47 -7.63 6.76 -6.77
CA ARG A 47 -7.94 8.00 -7.49
C ARG A 47 -6.64 8.72 -7.83
N ILE A 48 -6.60 9.32 -9.02
CA ILE A 48 -5.51 10.20 -9.43
C ILE A 48 -6.01 11.63 -9.23
N GLN A 49 -5.31 12.41 -8.40
CA GLN A 49 -5.62 13.82 -8.19
C GLN A 49 -4.49 14.67 -8.78
N GLN A 50 -4.86 15.70 -9.55
CA GLN A 50 -3.91 16.58 -10.22
C GLN A 50 -3.67 17.89 -9.46
N LYS A 51 -4.52 18.26 -8.50
CA LYS A 51 -4.48 19.57 -7.83
C LYS A 51 -3.31 19.65 -6.82
N ARG A 52 -2.62 20.80 -6.80
CA ARG A 52 -1.37 21.11 -6.06
C ARG A 52 -0.16 20.34 -6.56
N GLU A 53 -0.16 19.02 -6.40
CA GLU A 53 0.86 18.12 -6.92
C GLU A 53 0.15 16.86 -7.45
N PRO A 54 0.52 16.33 -8.64
CA PRO A 54 -0.09 15.11 -9.16
C PRO A 54 0.24 13.94 -8.22
N HIS A 55 -0.80 13.34 -7.63
CA HIS A 55 -0.64 12.25 -6.67
C HIS A 55 -1.74 11.19 -6.80
N ILE A 56 -1.38 9.95 -6.48
CA ILE A 56 -2.29 8.82 -6.37
C ILE A 56 -2.76 8.73 -4.93
N VAL A 57 -4.08 8.69 -4.74
CA VAL A 57 -4.73 8.44 -3.46
C VAL A 57 -5.35 7.06 -3.50
N VAL A 58 -4.89 6.17 -2.62
CA VAL A 58 -5.48 4.85 -2.40
C VAL A 58 -6.22 4.87 -1.06
N THR A 59 -7.55 4.79 -1.12
CA THR A 59 -8.41 4.70 0.06
C THR A 59 -8.69 3.24 0.38
N CYS A 60 -8.45 2.83 1.62
CA CYS A 60 -8.85 1.51 2.09
C CYS A 60 -10.35 1.49 2.40
N LEU A 61 -11.10 0.57 1.81
CA LEU A 61 -12.54 0.43 2.07
C LEU A 61 -12.83 -0.28 3.40
N SER A 62 -11.84 -0.95 4.00
CA SER A 62 -12.01 -1.64 5.28
C SER A 62 -11.84 -0.72 6.49
N CYS A 63 -10.92 0.25 6.45
CA CYS A 63 -10.62 1.13 7.59
C CYS A 63 -10.75 2.63 7.28
N GLY A 64 -11.06 3.02 6.05
CA GLY A 64 -11.17 4.42 5.63
C GLY A 64 -9.86 5.19 5.47
N GLY A 65 -8.72 4.60 5.87
CA GLY A 65 -7.41 5.25 5.80
C GLY A 65 -6.95 5.55 4.36
N TYR A 66 -6.20 6.63 4.19
CA TYR A 66 -5.73 7.11 2.89
C TYR A 66 -4.21 6.99 2.76
N ASN A 67 -3.76 6.31 1.71
CA ASN A 67 -2.37 6.30 1.29
C ASN A 67 -2.18 7.27 0.12
N ARG A 68 -1.29 8.25 0.27
CA ARG A 68 -0.96 9.23 -0.78
C ARG A 68 0.43 8.98 -1.34
N MET A 69 0.57 9.13 -2.65
CA MET A 69 1.82 8.93 -3.35
C MET A 69 1.99 9.93 -4.50
N PRO A 70 3.01 10.79 -4.45
CA PRO A 70 3.25 11.74 -5.52
C PRO A 70 3.74 11.02 -6.79
N LEU A 71 3.20 11.39 -7.96
CA LEU A 71 3.61 10.87 -9.27
C LEU A 71 4.97 11.43 -9.71
N ASN A 72 5.34 12.62 -9.24
CA ASN A 72 6.56 13.32 -9.65
C ASN A 72 7.84 12.80 -8.97
N GLN A 73 7.76 11.82 -8.06
CA GLN A 73 8.94 11.12 -7.58
C GLN A 73 9.35 10.02 -8.56
N ARG A 74 9.97 10.41 -9.69
CA ARG A 74 10.94 9.53 -10.33
C ARG A 74 12.08 9.32 -9.34
N ARG A 75 12.09 8.22 -8.59
CA ARG A 75 13.22 7.89 -7.71
C ARG A 75 13.58 6.41 -7.76
N ASN A 76 14.60 6.18 -8.59
CA ASN A 76 15.62 5.13 -8.62
C ASN A 76 15.26 3.76 -8.04
N LYS A 77 15.24 2.77 -8.95
CA LYS A 77 15.36 1.35 -8.66
C LYS A 77 16.59 1.11 -7.79
N THR A 78 16.38 0.70 -6.55
CA THR A 78 17.34 -0.04 -5.72
C THR A 78 16.56 -1.04 -4.89
#